data_AF-A0A136KGT6-F1
#
_entry.id   AF-A0A136KGT6-F1
#
_cell.length_a   1.000
_cell.length_b   1.000
_cell.length_c   1.000
_cell.angle_alpha   90.00
_cell.angle_beta   90.00
_cell.angle_gamma   90.00
#
_symmetry.space_group_name_H-M   'P 1'
#
loop_
_entity.id
_entity.type
_entity.pdbx_description
1 polymer ?
#
loop_
_entity_poly.entity_id
_entity_poly.type
_entity_poly.pdbx_seq_one_letter_code
_entity_poly.pdbx_strand_id
1 'polypeptide(L)' 'MTKQKIPQSSQELLGQGKENGFLVLDDILLVFPHPENHIEAIDELFDEAMRQNIDIF' A
#
# COMPACT_ATOMS: atom_id res chain seq x y z
N MET A 1 -7.49 -5.90 -20.79
CA MET A 1 -7.34 -6.58 -19.49
C MET A 1 -6.13 -5.95 -18.81
N THR A 2 -6.34 -4.91 -18.02
CA THR A 2 -5.29 -4.27 -17.23
C THR A 2 -4.77 -5.32 -16.26
N LYS A 3 -3.49 -5.69 -16.41
CA LYS A 3 -2.81 -6.57 -15.47
C LYS A 3 -2.74 -5.81 -14.15
N GLN A 4 -3.70 -6.02 -13.25
CA GLN A 4 -3.51 -5.71 -11.83
C GLN A 4 -2.34 -6.57 -11.39
N LYS A 5 -1.14 -5.99 -11.44
CA LYS A 5 0.03 -6.58 -10.80
C LYS A 5 -0.27 -6.53 -9.33
N ILE A 6 -0.52 -7.69 -8.74
CA ILE A 6 -0.61 -7.85 -7.30
C ILE A 6 0.72 -7.30 -6.75
N PRO A 7 0.72 -6.20 -6.00
CA PRO A 7 1.95 -5.67 -5.44
C PRO A 7 2.55 -6.75 -4.54
N GLN A 8 3.81 -7.13 -4.79
CA GLN A 8 4.49 -8.16 -4.02
C GLN A 8 5.33 -7.57 -2.88
N SER A 9 5.40 -6.24 -2.78
CA SER A 9 6.22 -5.51 -1.81
C SER A 9 5.65 -4.12 -1.55
N SER A 10 5.90 -3.58 -0.36
CA SER A 10 5.45 -2.25 0.07
C SER A 10 5.91 -1.13 -0.88
N GLN A 11 7.09 -1.26 -1.50
CA GLN A 11 7.56 -0.33 -2.53
C GLN A 11 6.72 -0.33 -3.80
N GLU A 12 6.29 -1.49 -4.29
CA GLU A 12 5.41 -1.56 -5.46
C GLU A 12 4.04 -0.98 -5.14
N LEU A 13 3.57 -1.23 -3.92
CA LEU A 13 2.31 -0.70 -3.41
C LEU A 13 2.35 0.83 -3.40
N LEU A 14 3.36 1.44 -2.78
CA LEU A 14 3.59 2.91 -2.85
C LEU A 14 3.72 3.43 -4.28
N GLY A 15 4.36 2.67 -5.18
CA GLY A 15 4.46 3.03 -6.60
C GLY A 15 3.09 3.10 -7.28
N GLN A 16 2.23 2.10 -7.04
CA GLN A 16 0.85 2.11 -7.51
C GLN A 16 0.03 3.22 -6.86
N GLY A 17 0.24 3.50 -5.58
CA GLY A 17 -0.40 4.61 -4.88
C GLY A 17 -0.07 5.95 -5.52
N LYS A 18 1.19 6.18 -5.90
CA LYS A 18 1.61 7.39 -6.62
C LYS A 18 0.98 7.50 -8.00
N GLU A 19 0.86 6.40 -8.74
CA GLU A 19 0.28 6.42 -10.09
C GLU A 19 -1.24 6.57 -10.07
N ASN A 20 -1.93 5.89 -9.15
CA ASN A 20 -3.39 5.87 -9.05
C ASN A 20 -3.94 7.02 -8.19
N GLY A 21 -3.12 7.60 -7.32
CA GLY A 21 -3.52 8.57 -6.31
C GLY A 21 -4.16 7.92 -5.07
N PHE A 22 -4.24 6.58 -5.04
CA PHE A 22 -4.80 5.86 -3.90
C PHE A 22 -4.25 4.43 -3.75
N LEU A 23 -4.36 3.89 -2.54
CA LEU A 23 -4.07 2.50 -2.17
C LEU A 23 -5.33 1.84 -1.62
N VAL A 24 -5.43 0.52 -1.76
CA VAL A 24 -6.53 -0.27 -1.18
C VAL A 24 -5.99 -1.08 -0.03
N LEU A 25 -6.72 -1.12 1.09
CA LEU A 25 -6.36 -1.86 2.29
C LEU A 25 -6.17 -3.35 1.99
N ASP A 26 -6.99 -3.93 1.12
CA ASP A 26 -6.84 -5.32 0.68
C ASP A 26 -5.48 -5.59 0.02
N ASP A 27 -4.97 -4.65 -0.79
CA ASP A 27 -3.63 -4.78 -1.39
C ASP A 27 -2.54 -4.70 -0.31
N ILE A 28 -2.73 -3.83 0.68
CA ILE A 28 -1.81 -3.70 1.83
C ILE A 28 -1.79 -5.01 2.62
N LEU A 29 -2.95 -5.56 2.95
CA LEU A 29 -3.08 -6.83 3.67
C LEU A 29 -2.56 -8.02 2.86
N LEU A 30 -2.57 -7.95 1.53
CA LEU A 30 -1.93 -8.95 0.68
C LEU A 30 -0.40 -8.93 0.80
N VAL A 31 0.20 -7.74 0.90
CA VAL A 31 1.65 -7.56 1.09
C VAL A 31 2.06 -7.88 2.51
N PHE A 32 1.19 -7.58 3.49
CA PHE A 32 1.40 -7.84 4.90
C PHE A 32 0.47 -8.97 5.39
N PRO A 33 0.80 -10.25 5.13
CA PRO A 33 -0.06 -11.39 5.51
C PRO A 33 -0.27 -11.54 7.02
N HIS A 34 0.55 -10.87 7.85
CA HIS A 34 0.43 -10.79 9.31
C HIS A 34 0.52 -9.33 9.76
N PRO A 35 -0.49 -8.49 9.48
CA PRO A 35 -0.44 -7.05 9.77
C PRO A 35 -0.22 -6.77 11.26
N GLU A 36 -0.67 -7.67 12.15
CA GLU A 36 -0.48 -7.58 13.60
C GLU A 36 0.99 -7.57 14.04
N ASN A 37 1.88 -8.20 13.26
CA ASN A 37 3.32 -8.22 13.53
C ASN A 37 4.07 -7.06 12.84
N HIS A 38 3.37 -6.32 11.99
CA HIS A 38 3.93 -5.27 11.14
C HIS A 38 3.23 -3.93 11.32
N ILE A 39 2.63 -3.70 12.49
CA ILE A 39 1.88 -2.46 12.79
C ILE A 39 2.74 -1.22 12.54
N GLU A 40 3.99 -1.20 13.00
CA GLU A 40 4.90 -0.05 12.74
C GLU A 40 5.17 0.17 11.25
N ALA A 41 5.39 -0.90 10.49
CA ALA A 41 5.65 -0.79 9.05
C ALA A 41 4.40 -0.34 8.26
N ILE A 42 3.22 -0.75 8.72
CA ILE A 42 1.94 -0.29 8.17
C ILE A 42 1.74 1.19 8.53
N ASP A 43 1.99 1.59 9.77
CA ASP A 43 1.88 2.98 10.20
C ASP A 43 2.80 3.89 9.38
N GLU A 44 4.07 3.49 9.17
CA GLU A 44 5.01 4.20 8.29
C GLU A 44 4.52 4.30 6.84
N LEU A 45 3.92 3.23 6.31
CA LEU A 45 3.35 3.23 4.96
C LEU A 45 2.19 4.24 4.85
N PHE A 46 1.33 4.31 5.86
CA PHE A 46 0.19 5.23 5.90
C PHE A 46 0.67 6.68 6.02
N ASP A 47 1.67 6.92 6.86
CA ASP A 47 2.32 8.23 7.00
C ASP A 47 2.92 8.71 5.67
N GLU A 48 3.64 7.83 4.98
CA GLU A 48 4.25 8.14 3.69
C GLU A 48 3.18 8.36 2.60
N ALA A 49 2.12 7.55 2.58
CA ALA A 49 0.99 7.73 1.66
C ALA A 49 0.31 9.09 1.87
N MET A 50 0.00 9.45 3.13
CA MET A 50 -0.59 10.75 3.45
C MET A 50 0.31 11.93 3.06
N ARG A 51 1.62 11.85 3.34
CA ARG A 51 2.59 12.89 2.92
C ARG A 51 2.63 13.08 1.41
N GLN A 52 2.41 12.01 0.67
CA GLN A 52 2.41 12.01 -0.79
C GLN A 52 1.03 12.30 -1.39
N ASN A 53 0.02 12.64 -0.58
CA ASN A 53 -1.37 12.85 -1.01
C ASN A 53 -1.95 11.62 -1.74
N ILE A 54 -1.63 10.44 -1.22
CA ILE A 54 -2.17 9.17 -1.68
C ILE A 54 -3.27 8.78 -0.69
N ASP A 55 -4.50 8.67 -1.18
CA ASP A 55 -5.64 8.25 -0.36
C ASP A 55 -5.59 6.75 -0.07
N ILE A 56 -6.06 6.30 1.10
CA ILE A 56 -6.14 4.86 1.42
C ILE A 56 -7.62 4.48 1.61
N PHE A 57 -8.07 3.46 0.90
CA PHE A 57 -9.46 2.98 0.86
C PHE A 57 -9.63 1.56 1.39
#